data_AF-A0A521I2M5-F1
#
_entry.id   AF-A0A521I2M5-F1
#
_cell.length_a   1.000
_cell.length_b   1.000
_cell.length_c   1.000
_cell.angle_alpha   90.00
_cell.angle_beta   90.00
_cell.angle_gamma   90.00
#
_symmetry.space_group_name_H-M   'P 1'
#
loop_
_entity.id
_entity.type
_entity.pdbx_description
1 polymer ?
#
loop_
_entity_poly.entity_id
_entity_poly.type
_entity_poly.pdbx_seq_one_letter_code
_entity_poly.pdbx_strand_id
1 'polypeptide(L)' 'MKSGLLWFDNSAKPIAAKIEDAAKRYQEKFGTTPDTCFVNPRDLDSEAKAKPNIKIHVATKATIMPNHIWLGVSK' A
#
# COMPACT_ATOMS: atom_id res chain seq x y z
N MET A 1 9.03 10.82 -5.46
CA MET A 1 7.66 10.57 -5.96
C MET A 1 7.00 11.93 -6.24
N LYS A 2 6.42 12.14 -7.42
CA LYS A 2 5.66 13.37 -7.76
C LYS A 2 4.16 13.26 -7.45
N SER A 3 3.64 12.02 -7.37
CA SER A 3 2.23 11.72 -7.13
C SER A 3 2.13 10.47 -6.26
N GLY A 4 1.27 10.51 -5.24
CA GLY A 4 0.98 9.36 -4.39
C GLY A 4 -0.36 9.52 -3.68
N LEU A 5 -1.00 8.41 -3.38
CA LEU A 5 -2.24 8.34 -2.62
C LEU A 5 -1.91 7.82 -1.22
N LEU A 6 -2.15 8.64 -0.21
CA LEU A 6 -2.18 8.19 1.17
C LEU A 6 -3.55 7.58 1.45
N TRP A 7 -3.56 6.28 1.67
CA TRP A 7 -4.73 5.50 2.03
C TRP A 7 -4.66 5.15 3.50
N PHE A 8 -5.73 5.43 4.23
CA PHE A 8 -5.87 5.06 5.63
C PHE A 8 -6.94 3.97 5.74
N ASP A 9 -6.57 2.84 6.32
CA ASP A 9 -7.51 1.76 6.60
C ASP A 9 -7.21 1.14 7.97
N ASN A 10 -8.10 1.41 8.92
CA ASN A 10 -8.07 0.86 10.27
C ASN A 10 -8.90 -0.43 10.39
N SER A 11 -9.16 -1.13 9.30
CA SER A 11 -9.89 -2.40 9.37
C SER A 11 -8.97 -3.49 9.95
N ALA A 12 -9.54 -4.48 10.64
CA ALA A 12 -8.84 -5.70 11.06
C ALA A 12 -8.51 -6.66 9.88
N LYS A 13 -8.51 -6.14 8.65
CA LYS A 13 -8.21 -6.89 7.42
C LYS A 13 -6.70 -7.10 7.29
N PRO A 14 -6.27 -8.16 6.58
CA PRO A 14 -4.86 -8.33 6.28
C PRO A 14 -4.33 -7.21 5.38
N ILE A 15 -3.06 -6.81 5.58
CA ILE A 15 -2.38 -5.73 4.86
C ILE A 15 -2.36 -5.99 3.36
N ALA A 16 -2.25 -7.26 2.96
CA ALA A 16 -2.35 -7.63 1.55
C ALA A 16 -3.69 -7.20 0.95
N ALA A 17 -4.81 -7.54 1.59
CA ALA A 17 -6.14 -7.14 1.12
C ALA A 17 -6.31 -5.61 1.12
N LYS A 18 -5.77 -4.91 2.13
CA LYS A 18 -5.77 -3.45 2.16
C LYS A 18 -4.97 -2.85 1.00
N ILE A 19 -3.82 -3.43 0.65
CA ILE A 19 -3.01 -3.01 -0.50
C ILE A 19 -3.78 -3.25 -1.80
N GLU A 20 -4.48 -4.38 -1.95
CA GLU A 20 -5.30 -4.66 -3.12
C GLU A 20 -6.47 -3.66 -3.28
N ASP A 21 -7.22 -3.41 -2.20
CA ASP A 21 -8.30 -2.41 -2.17
C ASP A 21 -7.77 -1.02 -2.52
N ALA A 22 -6.66 -0.63 -1.90
CA ALA A 22 -6.04 0.67 -2.13
C ALA A 22 -5.47 0.80 -3.56
N ALA A 23 -4.90 -0.27 -4.12
CA ALA A 23 -4.39 -0.30 -5.49
C ALA A 23 -5.52 -0.19 -6.51
N LYS A 24 -6.64 -0.89 -6.28
CA LYS A 24 -7.86 -0.77 -7.08
C LYS A 24 -8.37 0.67 -7.04
N ARG A 25 -8.45 1.27 -5.86
CA ARG A 25 -8.90 2.66 -5.72
C ARG A 25 -7.97 3.66 -6.39
N TYR A 26 -6.66 3.43 -6.31
CA TYR A 26 -5.66 4.25 -7.00
C TYR A 26 -5.88 4.18 -8.52
N GLN A 27 -6.11 2.99 -9.07
CA GLN A 27 -6.41 2.80 -10.48
C GLN A 27 -7.71 3.47 -10.90
N GLU A 28 -8.78 3.37 -10.09
CA GLU A 28 -10.04 4.07 -10.36
C GLU A 28 -9.87 5.60 -10.36
N LYS A 29 -9.04 6.13 -9.45
CA LYS A 29 -8.84 7.58 -9.29
C LYS A 29 -7.88 8.19 -10.31
N PHE A 30 -6.80 7.49 -10.64
CA PHE A 30 -5.71 7.99 -11.48
C PHE A 30 -5.63 7.31 -12.85
N GLY A 31 -6.46 6.29 -13.12
CA GLY A 31 -6.42 5.49 -14.35
C GLY A 31 -5.16 4.65 -14.52
N THR A 32 -4.26 4.64 -13.53
CA THR A 32 -2.93 4.03 -13.61
C THR A 32 -2.75 3.05 -12.46
N THR A 33 -2.13 1.90 -12.72
CA THR A 33 -1.79 0.92 -11.68
C THR A 33 -0.59 1.41 -10.87
N PRO A 34 -0.67 1.44 -9.52
CA PRO A 34 0.49 1.80 -8.70
C PRO A 34 1.57 0.72 -8.83
N ASP A 35 2.83 1.14 -8.89
CA ASP A 35 3.99 0.22 -8.93
C ASP A 35 4.70 0.15 -7.58
N THR A 36 4.54 1.16 -6.73
CA THR A 36 5.22 1.27 -5.44
C THR A 36 4.20 1.46 -4.32
N CYS A 37 4.40 0.75 -3.22
CA CYS A 37 3.61 0.84 -2.00
C CYS A 37 4.54 1.00 -0.80
N PHE A 38 4.29 2.00 0.05
CA PHE A 38 4.98 2.16 1.32
C PHE A 38 4.00 1.93 2.48
N VAL A 39 4.39 1.09 3.43
CA VAL A 39 3.61 0.79 4.64
C VAL A 39 4.47 0.95 5.89
N ASN A 40 3.85 1.04 7.06
CA ASN A 40 4.60 1.01 8.30
C ASN A 40 5.22 -0.39 8.51
N PRO A 41 6.49 -0.50 8.94
CA PRO A 41 7.09 -1.80 9.25
C PRO A 41 6.31 -2.61 10.31
N ARG A 42 5.60 -1.99 11.26
CA ARG A 42 4.75 -2.71 12.23
C ARG A 42 3.57 -3.45 11.58
N ASP A 43 2.97 -2.86 10.55
CA ASP A 43 1.87 -3.49 9.81
C ASP A 43 2.41 -4.63 8.92
N LEU A 44 3.62 -4.49 8.38
CA LEU A 44 4.22 -5.53 7.54
C LEU A 44 4.84 -6.68 8.36
N ASP A 45 5.44 -6.41 9.51
CA ASP A 45 6.11 -7.42 10.35
C ASP A 45 5.10 -8.46 10.88
N SER A 46 3.87 -8.02 11.16
CA SER A 46 2.77 -8.92 11.54
C SER A 46 2.26 -9.79 10.37
N GLU A 47 2.51 -9.39 9.12
CA GLU A 47 1.80 -9.92 7.95
C GLU A 47 2.68 -10.25 6.74
N ALA A 48 4.01 -10.28 6.89
CA ALA A 48 5.00 -10.55 5.82
C ALA A 48 4.80 -11.90 5.09
N LYS A 49 3.85 -12.74 5.52
CA LYS A 49 3.43 -13.96 4.83
C LYS A 49 2.39 -13.73 3.73
N ALA A 50 1.67 -12.61 3.75
CA ALA A 50 0.68 -12.28 2.74
C ALA A 50 1.34 -11.44 1.62
N LYS A 51 2.01 -12.12 0.69
CA LYS A 51 2.45 -11.46 -0.55
C LYS A 51 1.20 -11.06 -1.33
N PRO A 52 0.93 -9.75 -1.57
CA PRO A 52 -0.18 -9.37 -2.43
C PRO A 52 0.03 -10.00 -3.80
N ASN A 53 -1.03 -10.50 -4.44
CA ASN A 53 -0.95 -11.16 -5.74
C ASN A 53 -0.72 -10.17 -6.91
N ILE A 54 -0.27 -8.95 -6.59
CA ILE A 54 -0.10 -7.83 -7.50
C ILE A 54 1.40 -7.52 -7.59
N LYS A 55 1.90 -7.24 -8.80
CA LYS A 55 3.27 -6.80 -9.06
C LYS A 55 3.49 -5.35 -8.58
N ILE A 56 3.47 -5.14 -7.27
CA ILE A 56 3.72 -3.85 -6.64
C ILE A 56 4.94 -4.01 -5.72
N HIS A 57 5.89 -3.09 -5.81
CA HIS A 57 7.03 -3.04 -4.91
C HIS A 57 6.58 -2.52 -3.55
N VAL A 58 6.47 -3.41 -2.57
CA VAL A 58 6.11 -3.05 -1.19
C VAL A 58 7.39 -2.76 -0.40
N ALA A 59 7.54 -1.53 0.05
CA ALA A 59 8.61 -1.07 0.92
C ALA A 59 8.04 -0.64 2.28
N THR A 60 8.84 -0.75 3.33
CA THR A 60 8.46 -0.25 4.65
C THR A 60 9.09 1.11 4.92
N LYS A 61 8.33 2.01 5.55
CA LYS A 61 8.83 3.32 5.96
C LYS A 61 8.32 3.65 7.36
N ALA A 62 9.23 3.75 8.32
CA ALA A 62 8.89 4.05 9.71
C ALA A 62 8.27 5.46 9.90
N THR A 63 8.42 6.35 8.91
CA THR A 63 7.78 7.67 8.88
C THR A 63 6.28 7.61 8.61
N ILE A 64 5.77 6.52 8.03
CA ILE A 64 4.34 6.34 7.77
C ILE A 64 3.68 5.85 9.06
N MET A 65 2.55 6.43 9.43
CA MET A 65 1.81 6.01 10.63
C MET A 65 1.26 4.57 10.47
N PRO A 66 1.08 3.83 11.56
CA PRO A 66 0.39 2.55 11.49
C PRO A 66 -1.01 2.71 10.88
N ASN A 67 -1.51 1.66 10.21
CA ASN A 67 -2.75 1.68 9.40
C ASN A 67 -2.75 2.64 8.19
N HIS A 68 -1.62 3.27 7.87
CA HIS A 68 -1.48 4.08 6.67
C HIS A 68 -0.68 3.34 5.60
N ILE A 69 -1.17 3.42 4.38
CA ILE A 69 -0.61 2.82 3.18
C ILE A 69 -0.42 3.95 2.19
N TRP A 70 0.80 4.10 1.68
CA TRP A 70 1.11 5.10 0.67
C TRP A 70 1.36 4.40 -0.65
N LEU A 71 0.45 4.59 -1.60
CA LEU A 71 0.60 4.07 -2.96
C LEU A 71 1.12 5.15 -3.90
N GLY A 72 1.89 4.76 -4.89
CA GLY A 72 2.23 5.65 -5.98
C GLY A 72 2.89 4.94 -7.14
N VAL A 73 3.32 5.76 -8.08
CA VAL A 73 4.10 5.35 -9.23
C VAL A 73 5.49 5.99 -9.15
N SER A 74 6.51 5.16 -9.14
CA SER A 74 7.92 5.50 -9.20
C SER A 74 8.52 5.11 -10.55
N LYS A 75 7.75 5.37 -11.63
CA LYS A 75 8.30 5.39 -13.00
C LYS A 75 9.34 6.50 -13.16
#